data_AF-A0A7D4AWV6-F1
#
_entry.id   AF-A0A7D4AWV6-F1
#
_cell.length_a   1.000
_cell.length_b   1.000
_cell.length_c   1.000
_cell.angle_alpha   90.00
_cell.angle_beta   90.00
_cell.angle_gamma   90.00
#
_symmetry.space_group_name_H-M   'P 1'
#
loop_
_entity.id
_entity.type
_entity.pdbx_description
1 polymer ?
#
loop_
_entity_poly.entity_id
_entity_poly.type
_entity_poly.pdbx_seq_one_letter_code
_entity_poly.pdbx_strand_id
1 'polypeptide(L)'
;MAEFLATWRHTVSLRLRYLVRPYAQAFGSYLAAYAGATALLQPWAWGGWWAFWAPFVGGFGVCWWLWRPWALLARNYKGESRRLPLLFAWMLCLAVSWNVRQCLHARLGEVRDLRSVRELAQPGTAIFFRLHGPFYVAKLRRGQYATTDFTKSKNGTKTYYANCFYACPLLSTAADTAAAALPVPAWLGYIYREELGYNLSPGEVDWRSTNAVARFNARFDTLTLTHFTYLERKEASDLGLYLAVRASRLAPRTEGEPLLLTPVQAPFAMRGLPSLKLALTITLLGSAIISFLLLVMELRPPAYWPDLIE
;
A
#
# COMPACT_ATOMS: atom_id res chain seq x y z
N MET A 1 -36.63 -16.66 -15.74
CA MET A 1 -36.56 -15.42 -14.93
C MET A 1 -37.66 -15.35 -13.87
N ALA A 2 -38.95 -15.46 -14.25
CA ALA A 2 -40.08 -15.35 -13.31
C ALA A 2 -40.06 -16.42 -12.18
N GLU A 3 -39.77 -17.68 -12.52
CA GLU A 3 -39.69 -18.78 -11.55
C GLU A 3 -38.53 -18.62 -10.55
N PHE A 4 -37.39 -18.13 -11.02
CA PHE A 4 -36.25 -17.76 -10.16
C PHE A 4 -36.65 -16.65 -9.19
N LEU A 5 -37.30 -15.58 -9.66
CA LEU A 5 -37.73 -14.46 -8.82
C LEU A 5 -38.77 -14.87 -7.77
N ALA A 6 -39.71 -15.74 -8.13
CA ALA A 6 -40.69 -16.28 -7.20
C ALA A 6 -40.02 -17.09 -6.08
N THR A 7 -39.16 -18.03 -6.44
CA THR A 7 -38.40 -18.86 -5.47
C THR A 7 -37.43 -18.03 -4.64
N TRP A 8 -36.80 -17.03 -5.26
CA TRP A 8 -35.88 -16.11 -4.60
C TRP A 8 -36.61 -15.30 -3.53
N ARG A 9 -37.77 -14.71 -3.85
CA ARG A 9 -38.57 -13.90 -2.90
C ARG A 9 -38.92 -14.68 -1.63
N HIS A 10 -39.20 -15.98 -1.74
CA HIS A 10 -39.50 -16.84 -0.58
C HIS A 10 -38.25 -17.24 0.23
N THR A 11 -37.05 -17.19 -0.36
CA THR A 11 -35.81 -17.63 0.31
C THR A 11 -34.89 -16.48 0.75
N VAL A 12 -35.18 -15.24 0.40
CA VAL A 12 -34.37 -14.06 0.77
C VAL A 12 -34.16 -13.91 2.27
N SER A 13 -35.21 -14.05 3.09
CA SER A 13 -35.11 -13.92 4.55
C SER A 13 -34.16 -14.97 5.14
N LEU A 14 -34.25 -16.20 4.63
CA LEU A 14 -33.37 -17.31 5.01
C LEU A 14 -31.92 -17.04 4.58
N ARG A 15 -31.70 -16.56 3.36
CA ARG A 15 -30.36 -16.19 2.85
C ARG A 15 -29.73 -15.08 3.69
N LEU A 16 -30.50 -14.05 4.03
CA LEU A 16 -30.04 -12.97 4.89
C LEU A 16 -29.64 -13.49 6.28
N ARG A 17 -30.49 -14.33 6.87
CA ARG A 17 -30.29 -14.86 8.23
C ARG A 17 -29.11 -15.84 8.33
N TYR A 18 -28.97 -16.74 7.35
CA TYR A 18 -28.06 -17.89 7.46
C TYR A 18 -26.80 -17.78 6.59
N LEU A 19 -26.74 -16.84 5.64
CA LEU A 19 -25.55 -16.61 4.81
C LEU A 19 -24.95 -15.23 5.05
N VAL A 20 -25.73 -14.17 4.82
CA VAL A 20 -25.23 -12.79 4.84
C VAL A 20 -24.90 -12.33 6.27
N ARG A 21 -25.75 -12.62 7.25
CA ARG A 21 -25.49 -12.25 8.64
C ARG A 21 -24.25 -12.95 9.23
N PRO A 22 -24.07 -14.29 9.10
CA PRO A 22 -22.85 -14.96 9.55
C PRO A 22 -21.60 -14.46 8.83
N TYR A 23 -21.69 -14.20 7.51
CA TYR A 23 -20.62 -13.55 6.75
C TYR A 23 -20.20 -12.22 7.39
N ALA A 24 -21.16 -11.30 7.58
CA ALA A 24 -20.88 -9.97 8.11
C ALA A 24 -20.30 -10.03 9.53
N GLN A 25 -20.79 -10.96 10.36
CA GLN A 25 -20.26 -11.19 11.72
C GLN A 25 -18.83 -11.72 11.69
N ALA A 26 -18.53 -12.72 10.85
CA ALA A 26 -17.19 -13.28 10.73
C ALA A 26 -16.19 -12.24 10.22
N PHE A 27 -16.58 -11.51 9.17
CA PHE A 27 -15.76 -10.49 8.55
C PHE A 27 -15.52 -9.30 9.49
N GLY A 28 -16.56 -8.84 10.21
CA GLY A 28 -16.43 -7.81 11.24
C GLY A 28 -15.50 -8.23 12.37
N SER A 29 -15.64 -9.47 12.86
CA SER A 29 -14.77 -10.04 13.89
C SER A 29 -13.32 -10.14 13.43
N TYR A 30 -13.10 -10.57 12.18
CA TYR A 30 -11.78 -10.59 11.56
C TYR A 30 -11.14 -9.22 11.50
N LEU A 31 -11.86 -8.22 11.01
CA LEU A 31 -11.33 -6.86 10.90
C LEU A 31 -10.96 -6.29 12.27
N ALA A 32 -11.82 -6.48 13.27
CA ALA A 32 -11.55 -6.03 14.64
C ALA A 32 -10.32 -6.74 15.22
N ALA A 33 -10.26 -8.07 15.11
CA ALA A 33 -9.14 -8.86 15.62
C ALA A 33 -7.83 -8.53 14.89
N TYR A 34 -7.85 -8.40 13.56
CA TYR A 34 -6.69 -8.06 12.76
C TYR A 34 -6.19 -6.65 13.07
N ALA A 35 -7.08 -5.66 13.14
CA ALA A 35 -6.71 -4.29 13.49
C ALA A 35 -6.14 -4.22 14.92
N GLY A 36 -6.76 -4.91 15.89
CA GLY A 36 -6.28 -5.01 17.26
C GLY A 36 -4.91 -5.67 17.36
N ALA A 37 -4.72 -6.83 16.72
CA ALA A 37 -3.43 -7.51 16.67
C ALA A 37 -2.35 -6.65 15.99
N THR A 38 -2.70 -5.96 14.89
CA THR A 38 -1.79 -5.05 14.18
C THR A 38 -1.41 -3.84 15.04
N ALA A 39 -2.34 -3.31 15.84
CA ALA A 39 -2.06 -2.19 16.73
C ALA A 39 -1.18 -2.61 17.93
N LEU A 40 -1.46 -3.77 18.52
CA LEU A 40 -0.77 -4.27 19.72
C LEU A 40 0.62 -4.81 19.42
N LEU A 41 0.78 -5.57 18.33
CA LEU A 41 2.04 -6.25 18.01
C LEU A 41 3.03 -5.37 17.24
N GLN A 42 2.65 -4.13 16.92
CA GLN A 42 3.44 -3.16 16.15
C GLN A 42 4.28 -3.83 15.05
N PRO A 43 3.65 -4.30 13.95
CA PRO A 43 4.25 -5.26 13.02
C PRO A 43 5.53 -4.81 12.33
N TRP A 44 5.95 -3.55 12.47
CA TRP A 44 7.28 -3.11 12.04
C TRP A 44 8.41 -3.72 12.89
N ALA A 45 8.15 -4.12 14.14
CA ALA A 45 9.13 -4.79 14.99
C ALA A 45 9.38 -6.26 14.57
N TRP A 46 8.41 -6.91 13.91
CA TRP A 46 8.45 -8.33 13.53
C TRP A 46 8.78 -8.54 12.04
N GLY A 47 9.14 -7.46 11.34
CA GLY A 47 9.58 -7.48 9.95
C GLY A 47 8.48 -7.78 8.92
N GLY A 48 8.89 -7.86 7.66
CA GLY A 48 7.98 -8.07 6.51
C GLY A 48 7.22 -9.41 6.51
N TRP A 49 7.56 -10.34 7.39
CA TRP A 49 6.97 -11.68 7.43
C TRP A 49 5.57 -11.70 8.06
N TRP A 50 5.40 -11.12 9.26
CA TRP A 50 4.08 -11.01 9.91
C TRP A 50 3.07 -10.27 9.05
N ALA A 51 3.56 -9.19 8.47
CA ALA A 51 2.96 -8.35 7.46
C ALA A 51 2.35 -9.11 6.26
N PHE A 52 2.94 -10.24 5.88
CA PHE A 52 2.46 -11.07 4.78
C PHE A 52 1.56 -12.20 5.27
N TRP A 53 1.94 -12.91 6.33
CA TRP A 53 1.24 -14.15 6.73
C TRP A 53 0.01 -13.94 7.59
N ALA A 54 -0.02 -12.92 8.47
CA ALA A 54 -1.16 -12.72 9.37
C ALA A 54 -2.49 -12.48 8.60
N PRO A 55 -2.53 -11.66 7.53
CA PRO A 55 -3.72 -11.54 6.67
C PRO A 55 -4.15 -12.87 6.05
N PHE A 56 -3.19 -13.67 5.59
CA PHE A 56 -3.41 -14.96 4.92
C PHE A 56 -4.01 -15.99 5.86
N VAL A 57 -3.38 -16.20 7.03
CA VAL A 57 -3.83 -17.19 8.03
C VAL A 57 -5.17 -16.79 8.61
N GLY A 58 -5.31 -15.52 9.01
CA GLY A 58 -6.58 -15.02 9.55
C GLY A 58 -7.71 -15.07 8.52
N GLY A 59 -7.46 -14.64 7.29
CA GLY A 59 -8.45 -14.70 6.20
C GLY A 59 -8.83 -16.14 5.85
N PHE A 60 -7.87 -17.07 5.86
CA PHE A 60 -8.14 -18.50 5.68
C PHE A 60 -9.00 -19.05 6.81
N GLY A 61 -8.70 -18.74 8.07
CA GLY A 61 -9.49 -19.16 9.22
C GLY A 61 -10.95 -18.69 9.15
N VAL A 62 -11.18 -17.45 8.72
CA VAL A 62 -12.53 -16.90 8.49
C VAL A 62 -13.26 -17.66 7.40
N CYS A 63 -12.62 -17.86 6.25
CA CYS A 63 -13.22 -18.60 5.14
C CYS A 63 -13.47 -20.07 5.50
N TRP A 64 -12.60 -20.69 6.30
CA TRP A 64 -12.79 -22.06 6.81
C TRP A 64 -13.99 -22.16 7.75
N TRP A 65 -14.17 -21.19 8.65
CA TRP A 65 -15.32 -21.13 9.55
C TRP A 65 -16.64 -20.95 8.78
N LEU A 66 -16.64 -20.06 7.78
CA LEU A 66 -17.79 -19.81 6.91
C LEU A 66 -18.09 -20.98 5.93
N TRP A 67 -17.08 -21.78 5.58
CA TRP A 67 -17.23 -22.90 4.64
C TRP A 67 -18.29 -23.89 5.08
N ARG A 68 -18.27 -24.31 6.35
CA ARG A 68 -19.17 -25.36 6.87
C ARG A 68 -20.65 -25.03 6.69
N PRO A 69 -21.19 -23.92 7.22
CA PRO A 69 -22.61 -23.60 7.07
C PRO A 69 -23.01 -23.40 5.60
N TRP A 70 -22.13 -22.80 4.78
CA TRP A 70 -22.46 -22.55 3.37
C TRP A 70 -22.44 -23.83 2.52
N ALA A 71 -21.52 -24.75 2.82
CA ALA A 71 -21.44 -26.05 2.14
C ALA A 71 -22.67 -26.93 2.41
N LEU A 72 -23.26 -26.82 3.61
CA LEU A 72 -24.49 -27.51 3.98
C LEU A 72 -25.71 -26.94 3.24
N LEU A 73 -25.77 -25.61 3.07
CA LEU A 73 -26.93 -24.91 2.49
C LEU A 73 -26.97 -24.88 0.95
N ALA A 74 -25.82 -24.87 0.27
CA ALA A 74 -25.81 -24.76 -1.19
C ALA A 74 -26.25 -26.08 -1.88
N ARG A 75 -26.89 -26.01 -3.05
CA ARG A 75 -27.26 -27.20 -3.86
C ARG A 75 -26.03 -27.77 -4.56
N ASN A 76 -25.85 -29.10 -4.54
CA ASN A 76 -24.70 -29.76 -5.14
C ASN A 76 -25.17 -30.30 -6.48
N TYR A 77 -24.65 -29.76 -7.58
CA TYR A 77 -24.71 -30.49 -8.84
C TYR A 77 -23.37 -30.48 -9.58
N LYS A 78 -22.52 -29.44 -9.47
CA LYS A 78 -21.16 -29.43 -10.07
C LYS A 78 -20.07 -28.65 -9.30
N GLY A 79 -20.24 -28.36 -8.00
CA GLY A 79 -19.16 -27.88 -7.11
C GLY A 79 -18.56 -26.48 -7.33
N GLU A 80 -18.75 -25.84 -8.49
CA GLU A 80 -18.05 -24.61 -8.87
C GLU A 80 -18.61 -23.32 -8.21
N SER A 81 -19.93 -23.16 -8.10
CA SER A 81 -20.51 -21.87 -7.66
C SER A 81 -20.26 -21.51 -6.19
N ARG A 82 -19.99 -22.51 -5.33
CA ARG A 82 -19.80 -22.34 -3.89
C ARG A 82 -18.45 -21.73 -3.54
N ARG A 83 -17.44 -22.00 -4.36
CA ARG A 83 -16.06 -21.56 -4.11
C ARG A 83 -15.87 -20.08 -4.44
N LEU A 84 -16.72 -19.52 -5.30
CA LEU A 84 -16.63 -18.13 -5.73
C LEU A 84 -16.84 -17.13 -4.58
N PRO A 85 -17.94 -17.15 -3.80
CA PRO A 85 -18.10 -16.23 -2.67
C PRO A 85 -16.96 -16.31 -1.65
N LEU A 86 -16.43 -17.51 -1.39
CA LEU A 86 -15.32 -17.73 -0.46
C LEU A 86 -13.99 -17.23 -1.00
N LEU A 87 -13.73 -17.42 -2.30
CA LEU A 87 -12.55 -16.85 -2.95
C LEU A 87 -12.61 -15.32 -2.91
N PHE A 88 -13.76 -14.71 -3.22
CA PHE A 88 -13.95 -13.26 -3.10
C PHE A 88 -13.83 -12.78 -1.66
N ALA A 89 -14.38 -13.50 -0.68
CA ALA A 89 -14.22 -13.18 0.74
C ALA A 89 -12.76 -13.23 1.19
N TRP A 90 -12.02 -14.23 0.72
CA TRP A 90 -10.59 -14.35 1.01
C TRP A 90 -9.77 -13.22 0.40
N MET A 91 -10.00 -12.92 -0.90
CA MET A 91 -9.36 -11.77 -1.57
C MET A 91 -9.71 -10.44 -0.88
N LEU A 92 -10.96 -10.28 -0.44
CA LEU A 92 -11.39 -9.11 0.31
C LEU A 92 -10.65 -8.97 1.64
N CYS A 93 -10.53 -10.07 2.41
CA CYS A 93 -9.77 -10.08 3.65
C CYS A 93 -8.32 -9.65 3.43
N LEU A 94 -7.65 -10.19 2.40
CA LEU A 94 -6.28 -9.80 2.06
C LEU A 94 -6.17 -8.31 1.70
N ALA A 95 -7.05 -7.83 0.81
CA ALA A 95 -7.04 -6.45 0.34
C ALA A 95 -7.30 -5.46 1.48
N VAL A 96 -8.29 -5.73 2.34
CA VAL A 96 -8.60 -4.84 3.47
C VAL A 96 -7.49 -4.87 4.50
N SER A 97 -6.96 -6.04 4.85
CA SER A 97 -5.87 -6.18 5.82
C SER A 97 -4.59 -5.46 5.38
N TRP A 98 -4.27 -5.47 4.09
CA TRP A 98 -3.17 -4.67 3.55
C TRP A 98 -3.39 -3.16 3.77
N ASN A 99 -4.57 -2.66 3.42
CA ASN A 99 -4.86 -1.22 3.54
C ASN A 99 -5.01 -0.75 4.99
N VAL A 100 -5.61 -1.58 5.86
CA VAL A 100 -5.67 -1.34 7.31
C VAL A 100 -4.27 -1.27 7.90
N ARG A 101 -3.37 -2.16 7.50
CA ARG A 101 -1.97 -2.10 7.92
C ARG A 101 -1.29 -0.81 7.48
N GLN A 102 -1.43 -0.40 6.22
CA GLN A 102 -0.86 0.86 5.72
C GLN A 102 -1.41 2.07 6.50
N CYS A 103 -2.72 2.07 6.80
CA CYS A 103 -3.33 3.09 7.63
C CYS A 103 -2.75 3.11 9.05
N LEU A 104 -2.65 1.94 9.70
CA LEU A 104 -2.13 1.82 11.06
C LEU A 104 -0.64 2.17 11.13
N HIS A 105 0.16 1.75 10.15
CA HIS A 105 1.56 2.16 10.03
C HIS A 105 1.69 3.68 9.95
N ALA A 106 0.87 4.33 9.12
CA ALA A 106 0.88 5.78 9.03
C ALA A 106 0.39 6.47 10.32
N ARG A 107 -0.61 5.90 11.01
CA ARG A 107 -1.21 6.52 12.21
C ARG A 107 -0.39 6.32 13.48
N LEU A 108 0.05 5.09 13.71
CA LEU A 108 0.76 4.64 14.90
C LEU A 108 2.28 4.75 14.77
N GLY A 109 2.79 5.02 13.56
CA GLY A 109 4.21 5.17 13.33
C GLY A 109 4.82 6.25 14.22
N GLU A 110 5.99 5.93 14.78
CA GLU A 110 6.70 6.80 15.71
C GLU A 110 7.11 8.11 15.03
N VAL A 111 6.92 9.20 15.78
CA VAL A 111 7.21 10.57 15.35
C VAL A 111 8.33 11.11 16.21
N ARG A 112 9.35 11.65 15.56
CA ARG A 112 10.47 12.29 16.23
C ARG A 112 10.53 13.77 15.89
N ASP A 113 10.38 14.60 16.91
CA ASP A 113 10.59 16.04 16.81
C ASP A 113 12.08 16.34 16.96
N LEU A 114 12.68 16.90 15.92
CA LEU A 114 14.11 17.16 15.82
C LEU A 114 14.39 18.66 15.96
N ARG A 115 15.33 19.00 16.84
CA ARG A 115 15.83 20.38 16.95
C ARG A 115 16.94 20.67 15.94
N SER A 116 17.55 19.63 15.38
CA SER A 116 18.60 19.75 14.36
C SER A 116 18.65 18.54 13.45
N VAL A 117 19.14 18.73 12.22
CA VAL A 117 19.44 17.66 11.27
C VAL A 117 20.46 16.66 11.83
N ARG A 118 21.35 17.09 12.74
CA ARG A 118 22.37 16.20 13.34
C ARG A 118 21.77 15.05 14.13
N GLU A 119 20.57 15.23 14.68
CA GLU A 119 19.87 14.18 15.43
C GLU A 119 19.42 13.02 14.55
N LEU A 120 19.34 13.21 13.23
CA LEU A 120 19.02 12.13 12.26
C LEU A 120 20.11 11.07 12.17
N ALA A 121 21.35 11.39 12.56
CA ALA A 121 22.43 10.41 12.60
C ALA A 121 22.29 9.40 13.75
N GLN A 122 21.42 9.68 14.73
CA GLN A 122 21.19 8.76 15.83
C GLN A 122 20.27 7.62 15.39
N PRO A 123 20.60 6.36 15.70
CA PRO A 123 19.77 5.22 15.33
C PRO A 123 18.38 5.34 15.95
N GLY A 124 17.36 4.88 15.22
CA GLY A 124 15.98 4.91 15.70
C GLY A 124 14.99 4.24 14.74
N THR A 125 13.79 3.98 15.27
CA THR A 125 12.65 3.36 14.58
C THR A 125 11.64 4.37 14.06
N ALA A 126 11.86 5.66 14.31
CA ALA A 126 10.99 6.73 13.85
C ALA A 126 10.76 6.66 12.33
N ILE A 127 9.48 6.71 11.96
CA ILE A 127 9.02 6.75 10.57
C ILE A 127 8.80 8.19 10.15
N PHE A 128 8.38 9.05 11.08
CA PHE A 128 8.08 10.44 10.80
C PHE A 128 9.03 11.36 11.56
N PHE A 129 9.52 12.40 10.89
CA PHE A 129 10.39 13.41 11.49
C PHE A 129 9.81 14.80 11.27
N ARG A 130 9.82 15.61 12.32
CA ARG A 130 9.50 17.04 12.23
C ARG A 130 10.74 17.83 12.54
N LEU A 131 11.13 18.70 11.63
CA LEU A 131 12.37 19.44 11.74
C LEU A 131 12.04 20.89 12.12
N HIS A 132 12.41 21.29 13.33
CA HIS A 132 12.13 22.64 13.85
C HIS A 132 13.33 23.59 13.74
N GLY A 133 14.54 23.03 13.69
CA GLY A 133 15.76 23.81 13.63
C GLY A 133 16.18 24.22 12.23
N PRO A 134 17.29 24.99 12.12
CA PRO A 134 17.88 25.33 10.85
C PRO A 134 18.38 24.08 10.13
N PHE A 135 18.20 24.08 8.82
CA PHE A 135 18.67 23.03 7.94
C PHE A 135 18.99 23.60 6.58
N TYR A 136 19.77 22.84 5.83
CA TYR A 136 20.17 23.17 4.48
C TYR A 136 19.98 21.96 3.56
N VAL A 137 19.26 22.15 2.46
CA VAL A 137 19.09 21.12 1.43
C VAL A 137 20.02 21.45 0.26
N ALA A 138 21.04 20.60 0.06
CA ALA A 138 22.07 20.85 -0.94
C ALA A 138 21.61 20.48 -2.36
N LYS A 139 20.68 21.26 -2.93
CA LYS A 139 20.07 21.01 -4.25
C LYS A 139 21.08 20.84 -5.39
N LEU A 140 22.16 21.63 -5.37
CA LEU A 140 23.24 21.57 -6.37
C LEU A 140 24.15 20.33 -6.24
N ARG A 141 24.06 19.62 -5.12
CA ARG A 141 24.78 18.36 -4.85
C ARG A 141 23.84 17.15 -4.89
N ARG A 142 22.66 17.31 -5.51
CA ARG A 142 21.74 16.20 -5.72
C ARG A 142 22.42 15.09 -6.50
N GLY A 143 22.06 13.86 -6.18
CA GLY A 143 22.24 12.76 -7.12
C GLY A 143 20.94 12.53 -7.89
N GLN A 144 21.08 12.05 -9.12
CA GLN A 144 19.98 11.84 -10.04
C GLN A 144 20.11 10.45 -10.66
N TYR A 145 19.01 9.74 -10.72
CA TYR A 145 18.91 8.46 -11.41
C TYR A 145 17.67 8.48 -12.30
N ALA A 146 17.87 8.34 -13.61
CA ALA A 146 16.79 8.26 -14.58
C ALA A 146 16.76 6.85 -15.17
N THR A 147 15.57 6.29 -15.32
CA THR A 147 15.38 4.95 -15.87
C THR A 147 14.07 4.87 -16.63
N THR A 148 14.02 3.95 -17.59
CA THR A 148 12.82 3.66 -18.36
C THR A 148 12.43 2.22 -18.05
N ASP A 149 11.17 2.02 -17.66
CA ASP A 149 10.58 0.69 -17.47
C ASP A 149 9.35 0.53 -18.38
N PHE A 150 8.90 -0.72 -18.50
CA PHE A 150 7.67 -1.01 -19.23
C PHE A 150 6.83 -2.06 -18.52
N THR A 151 5.52 -1.91 -18.64
CA THR A 151 4.55 -2.93 -18.24
C THR A 151 3.97 -3.58 -19.48
N LYS A 152 3.96 -4.92 -19.51
CA LYS A 152 3.33 -5.69 -20.60
C LYS A 152 1.94 -6.15 -20.18
N SER A 153 0.91 -5.73 -20.90
CA SER A 153 -0.46 -6.21 -20.70
C SER A 153 -0.65 -7.60 -21.32
N LYS A 154 -1.74 -8.28 -20.95
CA LYS A 154 -2.06 -9.64 -21.42
C LYS A 154 -2.22 -9.75 -22.94
N ASN A 155 -2.69 -8.68 -23.59
CA ASN A 155 -2.81 -8.61 -25.06
C ASN A 155 -1.48 -8.29 -25.77
N GLY A 156 -0.36 -8.24 -25.03
CA GLY A 156 0.96 -8.00 -25.59
C GLY A 156 1.37 -6.52 -25.69
N THR A 157 0.45 -5.58 -25.45
CA THR A 157 0.77 -4.14 -25.46
C THR A 157 1.79 -3.80 -24.37
N LYS A 158 2.87 -3.12 -24.75
CA LYS A 158 3.86 -2.58 -23.82
C LYS A 158 3.55 -1.12 -23.55
N THR A 159 3.37 -0.75 -22.29
CA THR A 159 3.26 0.66 -21.87
C THR A 159 4.59 1.05 -21.25
N TYR A 160 5.22 2.10 -21.78
CA TYR A 160 6.52 2.57 -21.31
C TYR A 160 6.35 3.74 -20.35
N TYR A 161 7.20 3.79 -19.33
CA TYR A 161 7.25 4.90 -18.38
C TYR A 161 8.69 5.41 -18.24
N ALA A 162 8.83 6.72 -18.11
CA ALA A 162 10.06 7.33 -17.65
C ALA A 162 9.95 7.60 -16.16
N ASN A 163 10.97 7.21 -15.40
CA ASN A 163 11.11 7.53 -13.99
C ASN A 163 12.38 8.35 -13.78
N CYS A 164 12.29 9.35 -12.92
CA CYS A 164 13.44 10.11 -12.49
C CYS A 164 13.41 10.31 -10.97
N PHE A 165 14.49 9.89 -10.34
CA PHE A 165 14.70 9.90 -8.90
C PHE A 165 15.76 10.95 -8.59
N TYR A 166 15.45 11.85 -7.65
CA TYR A 166 16.40 12.83 -7.14
C TYR A 166 16.62 12.59 -5.65
N ALA A 167 17.87 12.59 -5.22
CA ALA A 167 18.24 12.52 -3.82
C ALA A 167 19.08 13.74 -3.45
N CYS A 168 18.58 14.57 -2.53
CA CYS A 168 19.26 15.77 -2.07
C CYS A 168 19.82 15.59 -0.66
N PRO A 169 21.10 15.88 -0.41
CA PRO A 169 21.67 15.87 0.94
C PRO A 169 20.93 16.85 1.86
N LEU A 170 20.51 16.39 3.03
CA LEU A 170 20.00 17.22 4.11
C LEU A 170 21.13 17.44 5.13
N LEU A 171 21.54 18.69 5.28
CA LEU A 171 22.68 19.11 6.08
C LEU A 171 22.27 20.15 7.12
N SER A 172 23.16 20.45 8.07
CA SER A 172 22.90 21.53 9.03
C SER A 172 23.10 22.90 8.39
N THR A 173 24.17 23.05 7.59
CA THR A 173 24.55 24.32 6.96
C THR A 173 25.06 24.12 5.53
N ALA A 174 25.17 25.21 4.77
CA ALA A 174 25.74 25.17 3.43
C ALA A 174 27.25 24.85 3.41
N ALA A 175 27.98 25.24 4.47
CA ALA A 175 29.42 24.98 4.61
C ALA A 175 29.74 23.48 4.65
N ASP A 176 28.81 22.68 5.17
CA ASP A 176 28.95 21.22 5.25
C ASP A 176 29.03 20.55 3.87
N THR A 177 28.71 21.26 2.78
CA THR A 177 28.83 20.73 1.41
C THR A 177 30.26 20.65 0.88
N ALA A 178 31.19 21.42 1.46
CA ALA A 178 32.61 21.44 1.06
C ALA A 178 33.42 20.34 1.75
N ALA A 179 32.96 19.88 2.92
CA ALA A 179 33.62 18.85 3.69
C ALA A 179 33.26 17.46 3.15
N ALA A 180 34.02 16.98 2.16
CA ALA A 180 33.89 15.61 1.61
C ALA A 180 34.01 14.48 2.68
N ALA A 181 34.41 14.83 3.91
CA ALA A 181 34.56 13.92 5.05
C ALA A 181 33.36 13.89 6.02
N LEU A 182 32.38 14.80 5.90
CA LEU A 182 31.23 14.82 6.81
C LEU A 182 30.13 13.87 6.31
N PRO A 183 29.72 12.86 7.12
CA PRO A 183 28.66 11.95 6.71
C PRO A 183 27.35 12.72 6.61
N VAL A 184 26.68 12.60 5.46
CA VAL A 184 25.35 13.19 5.23
C VAL A 184 24.34 12.49 6.15
N PRO A 185 23.70 13.20 7.11
CA PRO A 185 22.80 12.56 8.08
C PRO A 185 21.56 11.91 7.45
N ALA A 186 21.02 12.54 6.41
CA ALA A 186 19.86 12.04 5.68
C ALA A 186 19.77 12.63 4.27
N TRP A 187 18.95 12.02 3.42
CA TRP A 187 18.72 12.42 2.04
C TRP A 187 17.24 12.64 1.79
N LEU A 188 16.89 13.77 1.18
CA LEU A 188 15.55 14.07 0.70
C LEU A 188 15.34 13.48 -0.70
N GLY A 189 14.42 12.51 -0.80
CA GLY A 189 14.05 11.83 -2.03
C GLY A 189 12.84 12.47 -2.72
N TYR A 190 12.93 12.62 -4.04
CA TYR A 190 11.86 13.08 -4.92
C TYR A 190 11.75 12.14 -6.12
N ILE A 191 10.52 11.75 -6.47
CA ILE A 191 10.25 10.77 -7.51
C ILE A 191 9.28 11.39 -8.52
N TYR A 192 9.66 11.35 -9.80
CA TYR A 192 8.81 11.71 -10.92
C TYR A 192 8.61 10.50 -11.82
N ARG A 193 7.38 10.32 -12.28
CA ARG A 193 7.00 9.27 -13.24
C ARG A 193 6.05 9.84 -14.27
N GLU A 194 6.27 9.49 -15.53
CA GLU A 194 5.39 9.85 -16.65
C GLU A 194 5.25 8.67 -17.62
N GLU A 195 4.02 8.45 -18.09
CA GLU A 195 3.74 7.48 -19.15
C GLU A 195 4.19 8.04 -20.50
N LEU A 196 5.04 7.31 -21.22
CA LEU A 196 5.55 7.73 -22.53
C LEU A 196 4.62 7.31 -23.67
N GLY A 197 3.85 6.24 -23.48
CA GLY A 197 2.90 5.70 -24.44
C GLY A 197 3.02 4.18 -24.64
N TYR A 198 2.32 3.70 -25.67
CA TYR A 198 2.15 2.26 -25.95
C TYR A 198 2.96 1.82 -27.16
N ASN A 199 3.55 0.62 -27.10
CA ASN A 199 4.22 -0.07 -28.22
C ASN A 199 5.22 0.79 -28.99
N LEU A 200 5.93 1.67 -28.27
CA LEU A 200 6.93 2.55 -28.84
C LEU A 200 8.12 1.75 -29.39
N SER A 201 8.64 2.20 -30.52
CA SER A 201 9.94 1.75 -31.04
C SER A 201 11.07 2.24 -30.14
N PRO A 202 12.26 1.59 -30.14
CA PRO A 202 13.38 2.02 -29.30
C PRO A 202 13.76 3.50 -29.46
N GLY A 203 13.81 4.01 -30.69
CA GLY A 203 14.12 5.43 -30.94
C GLY A 203 13.05 6.40 -30.39
N GLU A 204 11.77 6.02 -30.43
CA GLU A 204 10.71 6.81 -29.81
C GLU A 204 10.78 6.76 -28.28
N VAL A 205 11.11 5.61 -27.69
CA VAL A 205 11.31 5.48 -26.25
C VAL A 205 12.42 6.42 -25.79
N ASP A 206 13.58 6.40 -26.46
CA ASP A 206 14.73 7.22 -26.10
C ASP A 206 14.43 8.72 -26.23
N TRP A 207 13.80 9.13 -27.34
CA TRP A 207 13.42 10.52 -27.56
C TRP A 207 12.39 11.01 -26.53
N ARG A 208 11.31 10.23 -26.28
CA ARG A 208 10.27 10.60 -25.31
C ARG A 208 10.81 10.58 -23.88
N SER A 209 11.64 9.61 -23.52
CA SER A 209 12.27 9.52 -22.20
C SER A 209 13.19 10.71 -21.95
N THR A 210 14.04 11.07 -22.91
CA THR A 210 14.91 12.25 -22.82
C THR A 210 14.10 13.53 -22.61
N ASN A 211 13.01 13.70 -23.35
CA ASN A 211 12.11 14.85 -23.19
C ASN A 211 11.40 14.85 -21.83
N ALA A 212 10.96 13.69 -21.33
CA ALA A 212 10.35 13.58 -20.01
C ALA A 212 11.35 13.94 -18.90
N VAL A 213 12.59 13.43 -18.98
CA VAL A 213 13.67 13.76 -18.04
C VAL A 213 13.99 15.25 -18.07
N ALA A 214 14.03 15.89 -19.23
CA ALA A 214 14.21 17.35 -19.35
C ALA A 214 13.09 18.13 -18.64
N ARG A 215 11.82 17.72 -18.80
CA ARG A 215 10.69 18.32 -18.08
C ARG A 215 10.79 18.10 -16.57
N PHE A 216 11.18 16.90 -16.14
CA PHE A 216 11.38 16.61 -14.72
C PHE A 216 12.49 17.46 -14.11
N ASN A 217 13.61 17.65 -14.82
CA ASN A 217 14.70 18.52 -14.39
C ASN A 217 14.21 19.96 -14.21
N ALA A 218 13.52 20.52 -15.22
CA ALA A 218 12.97 21.87 -15.15
C ALA A 218 11.99 22.04 -13.97
N ARG A 219 11.12 21.05 -13.75
CA ARG A 219 10.18 21.04 -12.61
C ARG A 219 10.91 20.91 -11.27
N PHE A 220 11.96 20.10 -11.21
CA PHE A 220 12.76 19.93 -10.00
C PHE A 220 13.54 21.21 -9.69
N ASP A 221 14.11 21.88 -10.69
CA ASP A 221 14.91 23.09 -10.53
C ASP A 221 14.10 24.29 -10.02
N THR A 222 12.80 24.34 -10.29
CA THR A 222 11.88 25.36 -9.71
C THR A 222 11.32 24.97 -8.33
N LEU A 223 11.50 23.72 -7.88
CA LEU A 223 10.96 23.25 -6.61
C LEU A 223 11.67 23.88 -5.40
N THR A 224 10.89 24.41 -4.45
CA THR A 224 11.38 24.87 -3.15
C THR A 224 11.49 23.68 -2.20
N LEU A 225 12.70 23.14 -2.03
CA LEU A 225 12.94 21.89 -1.28
C LEU A 225 12.78 22.02 0.24
N THR A 226 12.67 23.24 0.75
CA THR A 226 12.49 23.54 2.18
C THR A 226 11.03 23.57 2.60
N HIS A 227 10.09 23.49 1.65
CA HIS A 227 8.66 23.57 1.94
C HIS A 227 8.07 22.18 2.15
N PHE A 228 8.04 21.74 3.41
CA PHE A 228 7.37 20.53 3.87
C PHE A 228 6.83 20.70 5.29
N THR A 229 5.81 19.93 5.64
CA THR A 229 5.24 19.89 7.00
C THR A 229 5.97 18.89 7.88
N TYR A 230 6.36 17.74 7.30
CA TYR A 230 7.13 16.71 7.97
C TYR A 230 7.88 15.86 6.93
N LEU A 231 8.79 15.02 7.41
CA LEU A 231 9.55 14.07 6.60
C LEU A 231 9.10 12.65 6.94
N GLU A 232 8.91 11.82 5.92
CA GLU A 232 8.59 10.40 6.05
C GLU A 232 9.81 9.57 5.67
N ARG A 233 10.22 8.64 6.52
CA ARG A 233 11.25 7.66 6.23
C ARG A 233 10.79 6.74 5.11
N LYS A 234 11.62 6.56 4.10
CA LYS A 234 11.44 5.49 3.12
C LYS A 234 12.18 4.25 3.60
N GLU A 235 11.51 3.11 3.48
CA GLU A 235 12.15 1.81 3.67
C GLU A 235 13.25 1.63 2.60
N ALA A 236 14.29 0.86 2.93
CA ALA A 236 15.47 0.66 2.07
C ALA A 236 15.18 0.01 0.70
N SER A 237 13.93 -0.41 0.46
CA SER A 237 13.48 -1.06 -0.76
C SER A 237 13.30 -0.14 -1.97
N ASP A 238 13.38 1.19 -1.81
CA ASP A 238 13.35 2.12 -2.94
C ASP A 238 14.72 2.22 -3.64
N LEU A 239 14.98 1.22 -4.49
CA LEU A 239 16.22 1.09 -5.26
C LEU A 239 16.50 2.35 -6.10
N GLY A 240 15.48 3.01 -6.65
CA GLY A 240 15.65 4.19 -7.49
C GLY A 240 16.22 5.37 -6.71
N LEU A 241 15.67 5.64 -5.51
CA LEU A 241 16.21 6.68 -4.63
C LEU A 241 17.60 6.32 -4.09
N TYR A 242 17.85 5.05 -3.80
CA TYR A 242 19.18 4.60 -3.37
C TYR A 242 20.24 4.81 -4.47
N LEU A 243 19.92 4.46 -5.73
CA LEU A 243 20.79 4.71 -6.88
C LEU A 243 21.00 6.22 -7.12
N ALA A 244 19.95 7.03 -6.91
CA ALA A 244 20.09 8.48 -6.93
C ALA A 244 21.06 8.98 -5.85
N VAL A 245 21.00 8.46 -4.61
CA VAL A 245 22.00 8.80 -3.57
C VAL A 245 23.41 8.44 -4.03
N ARG A 246 23.61 7.23 -4.56
CA ARG A 246 24.93 6.76 -5.04
C ARG A 246 25.47 7.58 -6.20
N ALA A 247 24.61 8.20 -7.01
CA ALA A 247 25.00 9.11 -8.08
C ALA A 247 25.45 10.50 -7.59
N SER A 248 25.25 10.85 -6.31
CA SER A 248 25.71 12.12 -5.75
C SER A 248 27.21 12.08 -5.43
N ARG A 249 27.89 13.23 -5.60
CA ARG A 249 29.28 13.41 -5.15
C ARG A 249 29.44 13.37 -3.62
N LEU A 250 28.35 13.54 -2.87
CA LEU A 250 28.33 13.45 -1.41
C LEU A 250 27.86 12.07 -0.91
N ALA A 251 27.75 11.08 -1.80
CA ALA A 251 27.36 9.73 -1.43
C ALA A 251 28.29 9.14 -0.34
N PRO A 252 27.76 8.37 0.62
CA PRO A 252 28.60 7.68 1.61
C PRO A 252 29.58 6.75 0.90
N ARG A 253 30.87 6.81 1.25
CA ARG A 253 31.89 5.88 0.73
C ARG A 253 31.79 4.50 1.34
N THR A 254 31.20 4.37 2.53
CA THR A 254 31.02 3.12 3.27
C THR A 254 29.69 2.45 2.94
N GLU A 255 29.60 1.14 3.17
CA GLU A 255 28.45 0.26 2.87
C GLU A 255 27.26 0.41 3.86
N GLY A 256 26.97 1.63 4.31
CA GLY A 256 25.78 1.93 5.11
C GLY A 256 24.58 2.26 4.23
N GLU A 257 23.38 1.81 4.62
CA GLU A 257 22.14 2.27 4.01
C GLU A 257 21.89 3.75 4.38
N PRO A 258 21.82 4.66 3.40
CA PRO A 258 21.54 6.06 3.68
C PRO A 258 20.12 6.23 4.22
N LEU A 259 19.94 7.10 5.20
CA LEU A 259 18.60 7.46 5.67
C LEU A 259 17.88 8.27 4.59
N LEU A 260 16.96 7.62 3.87
CA LEU A 260 16.12 8.22 2.86
C LEU A 260 14.83 8.77 3.50
N LEU A 261 14.55 10.04 3.24
CA LEU A 261 13.38 10.75 3.72
C LEU A 261 12.64 11.37 2.54
N THR A 262 11.31 11.35 2.55
CA THR A 262 10.49 12.06 1.56
C THR A 262 9.75 13.21 2.22
N PRO A 263 9.81 14.42 1.66
CA PRO A 263 9.07 15.56 2.19
C PRO A 263 7.57 15.38 1.94
N VAL A 264 6.77 15.66 2.97
CA VAL A 264 5.31 15.63 2.89
C VAL A 264 4.74 17.00 3.24
N GLN A 265 3.90 17.53 2.36
CA GLN A 265 3.23 18.84 2.52
C GLN A 265 1.82 18.73 3.13
N ALA A 266 1.25 17.53 3.15
CA ALA A 266 -0.07 17.33 3.75
C ALA A 266 -0.01 17.53 5.27
N PRO A 267 -1.11 17.99 5.91
CA PRO A 267 -1.17 18.09 7.35
C PRO A 267 -0.93 16.74 8.03
N PHE A 268 -0.15 16.74 9.10
CA PHE A 268 0.23 15.51 9.79
C PHE A 268 -0.97 14.68 10.30
N ALA A 269 -2.09 15.33 10.60
CA ALA A 269 -3.33 14.67 11.01
C ALA A 269 -4.01 13.86 9.88
N MET A 270 -3.68 14.14 8.62
CA MET A 270 -4.24 13.43 7.45
C MET A 270 -3.49 12.15 7.09
N ARG A 271 -2.36 11.84 7.76
CA ARG A 271 -1.61 10.61 7.50
C ARG A 271 -2.48 9.36 7.66
N GLY A 272 -2.38 8.44 6.71
CA GLY A 272 -3.19 7.22 6.67
C GLY A 272 -4.66 7.41 6.28
N LEU A 273 -5.19 8.63 6.19
CA LEU A 273 -6.57 8.87 5.77
C LEU A 273 -6.88 8.35 4.35
N PRO A 274 -5.99 8.51 3.34
CA PRO A 274 -6.22 7.91 2.03
C PRO A 274 -6.32 6.37 2.09
N SER A 275 -5.42 5.72 2.83
CA SER A 275 -5.44 4.26 3.02
C SER A 275 -6.68 3.79 3.76
N LEU A 276 -7.15 4.54 4.77
CA LEU A 276 -8.40 4.27 5.47
C LEU A 276 -9.61 4.38 4.54
N LYS A 277 -9.71 5.46 3.77
CA LYS A 277 -10.78 5.65 2.78
C LYS A 277 -10.81 4.51 1.79
N LEU A 278 -9.64 4.10 1.28
CA LEU A 278 -9.52 2.97 0.38
C LEU A 278 -9.96 1.65 1.04
N ALA A 279 -9.51 1.38 2.28
CA ALA A 279 -9.93 0.21 3.05
C ALA A 279 -11.45 0.14 3.24
N LEU A 280 -12.09 1.27 3.59
CA LEU A 280 -13.53 1.37 3.76
C LEU A 280 -14.28 1.16 2.44
N THR A 281 -13.81 1.77 1.35
CA THR A 281 -14.41 1.59 0.02
C THR A 281 -14.32 0.14 -0.45
N ILE A 282 -13.14 -0.49 -0.32
CA ILE A 282 -12.94 -1.91 -0.66
C ILE A 282 -13.83 -2.80 0.22
N THR A 283 -13.91 -2.50 1.52
CA THR A 283 -14.76 -3.23 2.47
C THR A 283 -16.23 -3.16 2.06
N LEU A 284 -16.75 -1.97 1.78
CA LEU A 284 -18.15 -1.76 1.42
C LEU A 284 -18.47 -2.43 0.09
N LEU A 285 -17.69 -2.15 -0.95
CA LEU A 285 -17.94 -2.67 -2.30
C LEU A 285 -17.74 -4.19 -2.36
N GLY A 286 -16.66 -4.69 -1.76
CA GLY A 286 -16.39 -6.12 -1.70
C GLY A 286 -17.46 -6.88 -0.91
N SER A 287 -17.88 -6.35 0.23
CA SER A 287 -18.95 -6.96 1.03
C SER A 287 -20.30 -6.93 0.30
N ALA A 288 -20.59 -5.88 -0.47
CA ALA A 288 -21.78 -5.82 -1.31
C ALA A 288 -21.76 -6.90 -2.40
N ILE A 289 -20.62 -7.08 -3.08
CA ILE A 289 -20.45 -8.14 -4.10
C ILE A 289 -20.63 -9.52 -3.48
N ILE A 290 -19.98 -9.81 -2.36
CA ILE A 290 -20.10 -11.12 -1.70
C ILE A 290 -21.53 -11.37 -1.22
N SER A 291 -22.17 -10.36 -0.62
CA SER A 291 -23.57 -10.46 -0.18
C SER A 291 -24.50 -10.72 -1.37
N PHE A 292 -24.30 -10.04 -2.50
CA PHE A 292 -25.04 -10.30 -3.73
C PHE A 292 -24.84 -11.73 -4.22
N LEU A 293 -23.60 -12.23 -4.27
CA LEU A 293 -23.30 -13.61 -4.67
C LEU A 293 -23.99 -14.62 -3.75
N LEU A 294 -23.96 -14.40 -2.42
CA LEU A 294 -24.66 -15.24 -1.45
C LEU A 294 -26.19 -15.20 -1.63
N LEU A 295 -26.74 -14.04 -1.99
CA LEU A 295 -28.17 -13.87 -2.24
C LEU A 295 -28.64 -14.53 -3.54
N VAL A 296 -27.77 -14.65 -4.55
CA VAL A 296 -28.10 -15.26 -5.86
C VAL A 296 -27.74 -16.75 -5.91
N MET A 297 -26.86 -17.23 -5.02
CA MET A 297 -26.42 -18.62 -4.96
C MET A 297 -27.59 -19.62 -4.86
N GLU A 298 -27.58 -20.72 -5.60
CA GLU A 298 -28.64 -21.73 -5.48
C GLU A 298 -28.55 -22.50 -4.16
N LEU A 299 -29.68 -22.57 -3.43
CA LEU A 299 -29.78 -23.29 -2.16
C LEU A 299 -30.43 -24.66 -2.34
N ARG A 300 -30.12 -25.58 -1.43
CA ARG A 300 -30.86 -26.85 -1.32
C ARG A 300 -32.32 -26.56 -0.99
N PRO A 301 -33.25 -27.38 -1.49
CA PRO A 301 -34.66 -27.22 -1.15
C PRO A 301 -34.89 -27.34 0.38
N PRO A 302 -35.86 -26.58 0.92
CA PRO A 302 -36.13 -26.46 2.36
C PRO A 302 -36.51 -27.77 3.06
N ALA A 303 -36.94 -28.81 2.31
CA ALA A 303 -37.26 -30.13 2.85
C ALA A 303 -36.07 -30.82 3.56
N TYR A 304 -34.84 -30.39 3.32
CA TYR A 304 -33.62 -30.93 3.94
C TYR A 304 -33.03 -30.02 5.05
N TRP A 305 -33.74 -28.96 5.43
CA TRP A 305 -33.26 -27.96 6.38
C TRP A 305 -33.61 -28.22 7.85
N PRO A 306 -34.68 -28.95 8.23
CA PRO A 306 -34.98 -29.25 9.63
C PRO A 306 -33.82 -29.96 10.33
N ASP A 307 -33.20 -30.93 9.66
CA ASP A 307 -32.08 -31.74 10.18
C ASP A 307 -30.74 -30.98 10.28
N LEU A 308 -30.68 -29.72 9.84
CA LEU A 308 -29.46 -28.90 9.80
C LEU A 308 -29.46 -27.74 10.81
N ILE A 309 -30.59 -27.51 11.48
CA ILE A 309 -30.80 -26.36 12.39
C ILE A 309 -30.91 -26.81 13.86
N GLU A 310 -31.08 -28.11 14.13
CA GLU A 310 -30.83 -28.73 15.44
C GLU A 310 -29.34 -28.98 15.68
#